data_AF-A0AAE6SI62-F1
#
_entry.id   AF-A0AAE6SI62-F1
#
_cell.length_a   1.000
_cell.length_b   1.000
_cell.length_c   1.000
_cell.angle_alpha   90.00
_cell.angle_beta   90.00
_cell.angle_gamma   90.00
#
_symmetry.space_group_name_H-M   'P 1'
#
loop_
_entity.id
_entity.type
_entity.pdbx_description
1 polymer ?
#
loop_
_entity_poly.entity_id
_entity_poly.type
_entity_poly.pdbx_seq_one_letter_code
_entity_poly.pdbx_strand_id
1 'polypeptide(L)'
;MRRLGWLVMLASPALWANSLAECQQDATSASCSAYLNGVVDSALMLGDKQAKAQFGETFAERALSSRAGERVKQSNKRYCGERMPDPARLKLTLQEQFGANKVDSVSDMYDILAVELSCYRSPRGAGTSPDVTP
;
A
#
# COMPACT_ATOMS: atom_id res chain seq x y z
N MET A 1 12.19 -37.44 -26.04
CA MET A 1 12.78 -36.48 -25.08
C MET A 1 12.79 -35.08 -25.70
N ARG A 2 11.92 -34.17 -25.27
CA ARG A 2 11.98 -32.69 -25.47
C ARG A 2 10.59 -32.11 -25.27
N ARG A 3 10.23 -31.73 -24.04
CA ARG A 3 9.23 -30.69 -23.69
C ARG A 3 9.37 -30.33 -22.20
N LEU A 4 10.54 -29.86 -21.79
CA LEU A 4 10.75 -29.17 -20.52
C LEU A 4 11.75 -28.06 -20.79
N GLY A 5 11.27 -26.88 -21.14
CA GLY A 5 12.17 -25.77 -21.49
C GLY A 5 11.66 -24.38 -21.15
N TRP A 6 10.37 -24.20 -20.87
CA TRP A 6 9.78 -22.87 -20.66
C TRP A 6 8.95 -22.83 -19.38
N LEU A 7 9.61 -22.87 -18.22
CA LEU A 7 8.92 -22.59 -16.95
C LEU A 7 9.84 -22.10 -15.82
N VAL A 8 10.98 -21.50 -16.15
CA VAL A 8 11.85 -20.86 -15.15
C VAL A 8 12.23 -19.46 -15.61
N MET A 9 11.24 -18.57 -15.62
CA MET A 9 11.41 -17.11 -15.64
C MET A 9 10.51 -16.51 -14.56
N LEU A 10 10.51 -17.12 -13.37
CA LEU A 10 9.85 -16.59 -12.19
C LEU A 10 10.94 -16.17 -11.19
N ALA A 11 11.03 -14.86 -11.01
CA ALA A 11 11.63 -14.16 -9.87
C ALA A 11 13.13 -14.41 -9.62
N SER A 12 13.99 -13.74 -10.40
CA SER A 12 15.36 -13.47 -9.93
C SER A 12 15.34 -12.25 -9.01
N PRO A 13 15.69 -12.39 -7.70
CA PRO A 13 15.71 -11.28 -6.75
C PRO A 13 16.72 -10.17 -7.13
N ALA A 14 17.70 -10.47 -7.99
CA ALA A 14 18.65 -9.48 -8.52
C ALA A 14 17.99 -8.40 -9.41
N LEU A 15 16.91 -8.74 -10.13
CA LEU A 15 16.18 -7.76 -10.95
C LEU A 15 15.45 -6.73 -10.08
N TRP A 16 15.07 -7.12 -8.86
CA TRP A 16 14.33 -6.27 -7.92
C TRP A 16 15.25 -5.28 -7.20
N ALA A 17 16.50 -5.67 -6.91
CA ALA A 17 17.49 -4.76 -6.37
C ALA A 17 17.91 -3.70 -7.40
N ASN A 18 18.04 -4.09 -8.67
CA ASN A 18 18.37 -3.14 -9.74
C ASN A 18 17.25 -2.14 -10.01
N SER A 19 15.98 -2.56 -9.93
CA SER A 19 14.85 -1.68 -10.18
C SER A 19 14.69 -0.57 -9.14
N LEU A 20 15.05 -0.82 -7.87
CA LEU A 20 15.05 0.23 -6.83
C LEU A 20 16.17 1.25 -7.09
N ALA A 21 17.38 0.78 -7.44
CA ALA A 21 18.49 1.66 -7.79
C ALA A 21 18.17 2.50 -9.05
N GLU A 22 17.50 1.92 -10.04
CA GLU A 22 17.02 2.64 -11.22
C GLU A 22 15.98 3.73 -10.85
N CYS A 23 15.05 3.44 -9.92
CA CYS A 23 14.13 4.46 -9.41
C CYS A 23 14.82 5.59 -8.64
N GLN A 24 15.91 5.29 -7.92
CA GLN A 24 16.71 6.31 -7.24
C GLN A 24 17.49 7.20 -8.23
N GLN A 25 17.91 6.65 -9.37
CA GLN A 25 18.58 7.44 -10.41
C GLN A 25 17.60 8.27 -11.25
N ASP A 26 16.50 7.67 -11.68
CA ASP A 26 15.45 8.34 -12.46
C ASP A 26 14.07 7.76 -12.11
N ALA A 27 13.37 8.47 -11.22
CA ALA A 27 12.01 8.13 -10.79
C ALA A 27 10.97 8.21 -11.93
N THR A 28 11.29 8.86 -13.05
CA THR A 28 10.40 9.00 -14.21
C THR A 28 10.70 8.02 -15.33
N SER A 29 11.76 7.23 -15.20
CA SER A 29 12.17 6.23 -16.18
C SER A 29 11.08 5.18 -16.43
N ALA A 30 11.06 4.62 -17.64
CA ALA A 30 10.11 3.58 -18.01
C ALA A 30 10.26 2.32 -17.15
N SER A 31 11.49 1.95 -16.76
CA SER A 31 11.75 0.80 -15.90
C SER A 31 11.27 1.04 -14.48
N CYS A 32 11.54 2.23 -13.90
CA CYS A 32 11.00 2.60 -12.60
C CYS A 32 9.46 2.62 -12.61
N SER A 33 8.84 3.21 -13.64
CA SER A 33 7.38 3.20 -13.73
C SER A 33 6.80 1.79 -13.80
N ALA A 34 7.46 0.85 -14.49
CA ALA A 34 7.01 -0.54 -14.56
C ALA A 34 7.14 -1.23 -13.19
N TYR A 35 8.23 -0.97 -12.48
CA TYR A 35 8.44 -1.47 -11.12
C TYR A 35 7.38 -0.94 -10.15
N LEU A 36 7.14 0.37 -10.14
CA LEU A 36 6.16 1.00 -9.26
C LEU A 36 4.72 0.56 -9.57
N ASN A 37 4.38 0.28 -10.83
CA ASN A 37 3.10 -0.35 -11.16
C ASN A 37 2.93 -1.69 -10.43
N GLY A 38 3.95 -2.55 -10.46
CA GLY A 38 3.90 -3.84 -9.76
C GLY A 38 3.80 -3.70 -8.24
N VAL A 39 4.48 -2.70 -7.65
CA VAL A 39 4.39 -2.41 -6.21
C VAL A 39 3.00 -1.90 -5.83
N VAL A 40 2.46 -0.95 -6.59
CA VAL A 40 1.10 -0.40 -6.38
C VAL A 40 0.03 -1.49 -6.53
N ASP A 41 0.13 -2.32 -7.57
CA ASP A 41 -0.80 -3.44 -7.78
C ASP A 41 -0.76 -4.42 -6.61
N SER A 42 0.44 -4.77 -6.15
CA SER A 42 0.63 -5.63 -4.98
C SER A 42 0.04 -5.02 -3.71
N ALA A 43 0.25 -3.72 -3.51
CA ALA A 43 -0.29 -2.97 -2.37
C ALA A 43 -1.82 -2.88 -2.41
N LEU A 44 -2.45 -2.69 -3.57
CA LEU A 44 -3.90 -2.68 -3.71
C LEU A 44 -4.50 -4.07 -3.42
N MET A 45 -3.87 -5.13 -3.95
CA MET A 45 -4.29 -6.51 -3.66
C MET A 45 -4.16 -6.86 -2.17
N LEU A 46 -3.15 -6.33 -1.48
CA LEU A 46 -2.94 -6.53 -0.05
C LEU A 46 -3.84 -5.62 0.79
N GLY A 47 -4.06 -4.38 0.35
CA GLY A 47 -4.90 -3.36 0.97
C GLY A 47 -6.35 -3.83 1.08
N ASP A 48 -6.88 -4.52 0.07
CA ASP A 48 -8.20 -5.15 0.13
C ASP A 48 -8.32 -6.24 1.20
N LYS A 49 -7.21 -6.91 1.53
CA LYS A 49 -7.13 -7.89 2.61
C LYS A 49 -6.91 -7.21 3.96
N GLN A 50 -6.11 -6.16 4.01
CA GLN A 50 -5.85 -5.36 5.21
C GLN A 50 -7.07 -4.54 5.64
N ALA A 51 -7.82 -3.93 4.72
CA ALA A 51 -9.07 -3.24 5.00
C ALA A 51 -10.16 -4.18 5.57
N LYS A 52 -10.12 -5.47 5.21
CA LYS A 52 -10.96 -6.50 5.84
C LYS A 52 -10.43 -6.92 7.22
N ALA A 53 -9.13 -6.79 7.47
CA ALA A 53 -8.48 -7.13 8.73
C ALA A 53 -8.55 -6.01 9.78
N GLN A 54 -8.57 -4.74 9.37
CA GLN A 54 -8.52 -3.56 10.26
C GLN A 54 -9.73 -3.37 11.17
N PHE A 55 -10.84 -4.09 10.94
CA PHE A 55 -11.87 -4.27 11.97
C PHE A 55 -11.36 -5.17 13.10
N GLY A 56 -10.40 -4.70 13.90
CA GLY A 56 -9.90 -5.42 15.07
C GLY A 56 -8.42 -5.31 15.38
N GLU A 57 -7.70 -4.31 14.86
CA GLU A 57 -6.28 -4.10 15.20
C GLU A 57 -6.13 -3.65 16.65
N THR A 58 -6.99 -2.74 17.12
CA THR A 58 -7.06 -2.36 18.54
C THR A 58 -8.14 -3.14 19.31
N PHE A 59 -7.96 -3.33 20.62
CA PHE A 59 -8.98 -3.96 21.48
C PHE A 59 -10.34 -3.26 21.40
N ALA A 60 -10.32 -1.92 21.32
CA ALA A 60 -11.52 -1.11 21.16
C ALA A 60 -12.21 -1.38 19.81
N GLU A 61 -11.46 -1.43 18.70
CA GLU A 61 -11.99 -1.74 17.38
C GLU A 61 -12.46 -3.19 17.25
N ARG A 62 -11.82 -4.13 17.95
CA ARG A 62 -12.24 -5.54 17.97
C ARG A 62 -13.51 -5.74 18.79
N ALA A 63 -13.65 -4.99 19.89
CA ALA A 63 -14.89 -4.92 20.65
C ALA A 63 -16.00 -4.23 19.84
N LEU A 64 -15.67 -3.15 19.14
CA LEU A 64 -16.58 -2.44 18.24
C LEU A 64 -16.99 -3.31 17.06
N SER A 65 -16.09 -4.08 16.44
CA SER A 65 -16.42 -4.98 15.32
C SER A 65 -17.30 -6.15 15.77
N SER A 66 -17.14 -6.63 17.01
CA SER A 66 -18.03 -7.63 17.61
C SER A 66 -19.43 -7.07 17.89
N ARG A 67 -19.52 -5.80 18.33
CA ARG A 67 -20.79 -5.12 18.66
C ARG A 67 -21.46 -4.44 17.46
N ALA A 68 -20.71 -4.15 16.41
CA ALA A 68 -21.22 -3.50 15.21
C ALA A 68 -22.09 -4.48 14.42
N GLY A 69 -23.34 -4.10 14.18
CA GLY A 69 -24.24 -4.87 13.33
C GLY A 69 -23.74 -4.98 11.89
N GLU A 70 -24.15 -6.03 11.19
CA GLU A 70 -23.68 -6.35 9.84
C GLU A 70 -23.85 -5.18 8.83
N ARG A 71 -24.91 -4.39 8.99
CA ARG A 71 -25.14 -3.18 8.20
C ARG A 71 -24.04 -2.13 8.36
N VAL A 72 -23.51 -1.95 9.56
CA VAL A 72 -22.43 -0.98 9.83
C VAL A 72 -21.13 -1.47 9.20
N LYS A 73 -20.83 -2.77 9.31
CA LYS A 73 -19.66 -3.39 8.66
C LYS A 73 -19.73 -3.23 7.13
N GLN A 74 -20.88 -3.52 6.55
CA GLN A 74 -21.10 -3.39 5.10
C GLN A 74 -21.02 -1.93 4.65
N SER A 75 -21.58 -0.99 5.41
CA SER A 75 -21.50 0.44 5.13
C SER A 75 -20.06 0.94 5.19
N ASN A 76 -19.27 0.53 6.18
CA ASN A 76 -17.86 0.92 6.26
C ASN A 76 -17.05 0.31 5.12
N LYS A 77 -17.24 -0.97 4.81
CA LYS A 77 -16.59 -1.62 3.66
C LYS A 77 -16.87 -0.87 2.36
N ARG A 78 -18.14 -0.48 2.15
CA ARG A 78 -18.54 0.34 1.00
C ARG A 78 -17.88 1.71 1.04
N TYR A 79 -17.91 2.39 2.19
CA TYR A 79 -17.30 3.71 2.39
C TYR A 79 -15.80 3.72 2.06
N CYS A 80 -15.06 2.70 2.53
CA CYS A 80 -13.64 2.53 2.25
C CYS A 80 -13.38 2.18 0.78
N GLY A 81 -14.18 1.27 0.22
CA GLY A 81 -14.04 0.84 -1.18
C GLY A 81 -14.29 1.99 -2.18
N GLU A 82 -15.28 2.83 -1.92
CA GLU A 82 -15.57 4.02 -2.74
C GLU A 82 -14.50 5.11 -2.63
N ARG A 83 -13.63 5.05 -1.62
CA ARG A 83 -12.56 6.03 -1.36
C ARG A 83 -11.16 5.48 -1.63
N MET A 84 -11.06 4.31 -2.26
CA MET A 84 -9.77 3.79 -2.66
C MET A 84 -9.09 4.76 -3.64
N PRO A 85 -7.83 5.13 -3.39
CA PRO A 85 -7.10 6.04 -4.28
C PRO A 85 -6.87 5.40 -5.66
N ASP A 86 -6.87 6.25 -6.68
CA ASP A 86 -6.51 5.87 -8.05
C ASP A 86 -5.08 5.29 -8.09
N PRO A 87 -4.86 4.09 -8.67
CA PRO A 87 -3.53 3.50 -8.84
C PRO A 87 -2.52 4.46 -9.49
N ALA A 88 -2.97 5.27 -10.46
CA ALA A 88 -2.09 6.24 -11.10
C ALA A 88 -1.63 7.33 -10.11
N ARG A 89 -2.52 7.76 -9.20
CA ARG A 89 -2.18 8.71 -8.14
C ARG A 89 -1.20 8.12 -7.13
N LEU A 90 -1.36 6.85 -6.75
CA LEU A 90 -0.42 6.14 -5.85
C LEU A 90 0.98 6.08 -6.45
N LYS A 91 1.09 5.74 -7.74
CA LYS A 91 2.37 5.74 -8.45
C LYS A 91 3.00 7.13 -8.46
N LEU A 92 2.24 8.17 -8.81
CA LEU A 92 2.74 9.55 -8.80
C LEU A 92 3.25 9.94 -7.41
N THR A 93 2.54 9.59 -6.34
CA THR A 93 3.02 9.82 -4.97
C THR A 93 4.36 9.14 -4.72
N LEU A 94 4.53 7.88 -5.14
CA LEU A 94 5.82 7.19 -5.01
C LEU A 94 6.93 7.90 -5.80
N GLN A 95 6.67 8.28 -7.05
CA GLN A 95 7.64 9.02 -7.87
C GLN A 95 8.03 10.36 -7.23
N GLU A 96 7.06 11.10 -6.68
CA GLU A 96 7.29 12.32 -5.90
C GLU A 96 8.16 12.04 -4.66
N GLN A 97 7.94 10.93 -3.95
CA GLN A 97 8.76 10.56 -2.78
C GLN A 97 10.17 10.11 -3.16
N PHE A 98 10.37 9.41 -4.29
CA PHE A 98 11.69 9.11 -4.83
C PHE A 98 12.44 10.41 -5.20
N GLY A 99 11.78 11.33 -5.91
CA GLY A 99 12.35 12.64 -6.23
C GLY A 99 12.68 13.50 -5.00
N ALA A 100 12.00 13.26 -3.88
CA ALA A 100 12.26 13.89 -2.59
C ALA A 100 13.31 13.16 -1.74
N ASN A 101 13.94 12.09 -2.24
CA ASN A 101 14.89 11.23 -1.49
C ASN A 101 14.31 10.69 -0.18
N LYS A 102 13.04 10.24 -0.21
CA LYS A 102 12.34 9.68 0.95
C LYS A 102 12.13 8.17 0.87
N VAL A 103 12.70 7.52 -0.14
CA VAL A 103 12.51 6.09 -0.41
C VAL A 103 13.88 5.44 -0.57
N ASP A 104 14.32 4.77 0.51
CA ASP A 104 15.61 4.09 0.55
C ASP A 104 15.44 2.56 0.52
N SER A 105 14.22 2.08 0.79
CA SER A 105 13.90 0.67 0.88
C SER A 105 12.53 0.33 0.30
N VAL A 106 12.31 -0.96 0.07
CA VAL A 106 10.99 -1.48 -0.28
C VAL A 106 9.98 -1.24 0.85
N SER A 107 10.41 -1.26 2.11
CA SER A 107 9.54 -0.99 3.26
C SER A 107 8.95 0.41 3.18
N ASP A 108 9.76 1.43 2.87
CA ASP A 108 9.31 2.82 2.81
C ASP A 108 8.19 3.01 1.78
N MET A 109 8.28 2.33 0.62
CA MET A 109 7.21 2.35 -0.38
C MET A 109 5.91 1.80 0.18
N TYR A 110 5.95 0.66 0.89
CA TYR A 110 4.76 0.07 1.48
C TYR A 110 4.21 0.89 2.65
N ASP A 111 5.05 1.57 3.42
CA ASP A 111 4.62 2.48 4.49
C ASP A 111 3.89 3.71 3.90
N ILE A 112 4.44 4.29 2.83
CA ILE A 112 3.79 5.38 2.08
C ILE A 112 2.43 4.91 1.52
N LEU A 113 2.39 3.73 0.88
CA LEU A 113 1.17 3.18 0.32
C LEU A 113 0.14 2.84 1.40
N ALA A 114 0.56 2.32 2.56
CA ALA A 114 -0.34 2.02 3.67
C ALA A 114 -1.06 3.27 4.17
N VAL A 115 -0.35 4.41 4.26
CA VAL A 115 -0.97 5.70 4.60
C VAL A 115 -1.97 6.13 3.54
N GLU A 116 -1.62 6.04 2.26
CA GLU A 116 -2.50 6.45 1.17
C GLU A 116 -3.71 5.51 0.98
N LEU A 117 -3.57 4.23 1.33
CA LEU A 117 -4.62 3.20 1.28
C LEU A 117 -5.46 3.15 2.55
N SER A 118 -5.08 3.87 3.61
CA SER A 118 -5.86 3.92 4.85
C SER A 118 -7.26 4.50 4.60
N CYS A 119 -8.29 3.75 5.01
CA CYS A 119 -9.70 4.14 4.80
C CYS A 119 -10.05 5.44 5.53
N TYR A 120 -9.52 5.60 6.73
CA TYR A 120 -9.55 6.83 7.50
C TYR A 120 -8.26 7.57 7.24
N ARG A 121 -8.15 8.25 6.09
CA ARG A 121 -7.09 9.25 5.90
C ARG A 121 -7.27 10.30 6.98
N SER A 122 -6.49 10.21 8.05
CA SER A 122 -6.28 11.35 8.94
C SER A 122 -5.74 12.50 8.09
N PRO A 123 -6.26 13.72 8.22
CA PRO A 123 -5.62 14.88 7.60
C PRO A 123 -4.13 14.87 7.97
N ARG A 124 -3.24 15.26 7.05
CA ARG A 124 -1.81 15.50 7.36
C ARG A 124 -1.72 16.69 8.32
N GLY A 125 -2.09 16.48 9.58
CA GLY A 125 -1.94 17.41 10.68
C GLY A 125 -0.99 16.78 11.67
N ALA A 126 0.18 17.39 11.84
CA ALA A 126 0.95 17.19 13.05
C ALA A 126 0.04 17.59 14.23
N GLY A 127 -0.48 16.60 14.94
CA GLY A 127 -1.37 16.79 16.05
C GLY A 127 -1.36 15.52 16.87
N THR A 128 -0.56 15.53 17.92
CA THR A 128 -0.63 14.55 19.00
C THR A 128 -2.09 14.44 19.45
N SER A 129 -2.65 13.23 19.46
CA SER A 129 -3.97 12.95 20.00
C SER A 129 -4.04 13.47 21.44
N PRO A 130 -4.88 14.47 21.75
CA PRO A 130 -5.05 14.95 23.11
C PRO A 130 -6.23 14.22 23.74
N ASP A 131 -6.24 12.88 23.73
CA ASP A 131 -7.17 12.18 24.60
C ASP A 131 -6.79 10.70 24.81
N VAL A 132 -5.87 10.49 25.71
CA VAL A 132 -5.90 9.32 26.59
C VAL A 132 -5.66 9.85 27.99
N THR A 133 -6.71 10.32 28.66
CA THR A 133 -6.63 10.47 30.13
C THR A 133 -7.01 9.13 30.80
N PRO A 134 -6.39 8.84 31.96
CA PRO A 134 -6.21 7.48 32.50
C PRO A 134 -7.46 6.86 33.14
#